data_AF-A0A8W8L2Q4-F1
#
_entry.id   AF-A0A8W8L2Q4-F1
#
_cell.length_a   1.000
_cell.length_b   1.000
_cell.length_c   1.000
_cell.angle_alpha   90.00
_cell.angle_beta   90.00
_cell.angle_gamma   90.00
#
_symmetry.space_group_name_H-M   'P 1'
#
loop_
_entity.id
_entity.type
_entity.pdbx_description
1 polymer ?
#
loop_
_entity_poly.entity_id
_entity_poly.type
_entity_poly.pdbx_seq_one_letter_code
_entity_poly.pdbx_strand_id
1 'polypeptide(L)'
;ANLPLPSAPRRSAPPMDIVGLPGYERLSKKERELCAGVRLVPEAYLEFREILVGECKRNGFLRLQQARTLIKIDVNKTRKLYDFLVSQGLITKEPG
;
A
#
# COMPACT_ATOMS: atom_id res chain seq x y z
N ALA A 1 28.98 -14.09 -40.38
CA ALA A 1 28.03 -14.80 -39.49
C ALA A 1 27.49 -13.81 -38.48
N ASN A 2 26.16 -13.62 -38.41
CA ASN A 2 25.52 -12.68 -37.49
C ASN A 2 24.70 -13.52 -36.49
N LEU A 3 25.14 -13.57 -35.23
CA LEU A 3 24.50 -14.37 -34.18
C LEU A 3 23.39 -13.54 -33.53
N PRO A 4 22.14 -14.01 -33.44
CA PRO A 4 21.11 -13.32 -32.68
C PRO A 4 21.35 -13.54 -31.17
N LEU A 5 21.49 -12.45 -30.43
CA LEU A 5 21.55 -12.47 -28.96
C LEU A 5 20.21 -12.98 -28.40
N PRO A 6 20.21 -13.88 -27.40
CA PRO A 6 18.98 -14.33 -26.76
C PRO A 6 18.39 -13.18 -25.96
N SER A 7 17.20 -12.75 -26.36
CA SER A 7 16.35 -11.84 -25.61
C SER A 7 16.08 -12.42 -24.23
N ALA A 8 16.79 -11.90 -23.22
CA ALA A 8 16.62 -12.30 -21.84
C ALA A 8 15.15 -12.18 -21.43
N PRO A 9 14.57 -13.19 -20.75
CA PRO A 9 13.23 -13.07 -20.22
C PRO A 9 13.21 -11.87 -19.28
N ARG A 10 12.27 -10.95 -19.51
CA ARG A 10 11.97 -9.82 -18.62
C ARG A 10 11.65 -10.41 -17.25
N ARG A 11 12.68 -10.56 -16.41
CA ARG A 11 12.57 -11.07 -15.04
C ARG A 11 11.49 -10.23 -14.39
N SER A 12 10.41 -10.89 -13.96
CA SER A 12 9.40 -10.28 -13.10
C SER A 12 10.14 -9.50 -12.04
N ALA A 13 10.05 -8.16 -12.12
CA ALA A 13 10.82 -7.29 -11.25
C ALA A 13 10.56 -7.75 -9.81
N PRO A 14 11.61 -8.00 -9.01
CA PRO A 14 11.45 -8.49 -7.65
C PRO A 14 10.41 -7.65 -6.90
N PRO A 15 9.63 -8.24 -5.97
CA PRO A 15 8.79 -7.45 -5.08
C PRO A 15 9.66 -6.32 -4.54
N MET A 16 9.16 -5.07 -4.53
CA MET A 16 10.01 -3.94 -4.10
C MET A 16 10.65 -4.33 -2.77
N ASP A 17 11.97 -4.23 -2.72
CA ASP A 17 12.73 -4.37 -1.49
C ASP A 17 12.35 -3.21 -0.57
N ILE A 18 11.24 -3.39 0.15
CA ILE A 18 10.88 -2.55 1.29
C ILE A 18 11.83 -2.79 2.47
N VAL A 19 12.60 -3.88 2.41
CA VAL A 19 13.67 -4.25 3.35
C VAL A 19 14.80 -3.23 3.22
N GLY A 20 14.96 -2.39 4.23
CA GLY A 20 15.96 -1.31 4.26
C GLY A 20 15.40 0.10 4.05
N LEU A 21 14.09 0.23 3.78
CA LEU A 21 13.43 1.53 3.77
C LEU A 21 13.12 2.00 5.20
N PRO A 22 13.16 3.32 5.46
CA PRO A 22 12.79 3.88 6.76
C PRO A 22 11.34 3.49 7.09
N GLY A 23 11.11 3.12 8.34
CA GLY A 23 9.81 2.61 8.82
C GLY A 23 9.59 1.10 8.64
N TYR A 24 10.46 0.37 7.91
CA TYR A 24 10.30 -1.09 7.75
C TYR A 24 10.29 -1.84 9.08
N GLU A 25 11.13 -1.44 10.03
CA GLU A 25 11.18 -2.03 11.37
C GLU A 25 9.92 -1.75 12.21
N ARG A 26 9.19 -0.68 11.87
CA ARG A 26 7.94 -0.31 12.54
C ARG A 26 6.71 -1.03 11.95
N LEU A 27 6.86 -1.69 10.80
CA LEU A 27 5.80 -2.45 10.17
C LEU A 27 5.68 -3.88 10.76
N SER A 28 4.45 -4.25 11.08
CA SER A 28 4.08 -5.63 11.37
C SER A 28 4.22 -6.52 10.14
N LYS A 29 4.31 -7.84 10.37
CA LYS A 29 4.48 -8.85 9.30
C LYS A 29 3.47 -8.67 8.16
N LYS A 30 2.19 -8.44 8.50
CA LYS A 30 1.11 -8.17 7.54
C LYS A 30 1.30 -6.87 6.76
N GLU A 31 1.76 -5.81 7.42
CA GLU A 31 1.96 -4.49 6.80
C GLU A 31 3.16 -4.54 5.83
N ARG A 32 4.20 -5.31 6.19
CA ARG A 32 5.34 -5.60 5.30
C ARG A 32 4.89 -6.34 4.04
N GLU A 33 4.07 -7.38 4.16
CA GLU A 33 3.52 -8.09 3.00
C GLU A 33 2.72 -7.14 2.10
N LEU A 34 1.91 -6.25 2.69
CA LEU A 34 1.19 -5.24 1.93
C LEU A 34 2.17 -4.29 1.21
N CYS A 35 3.10 -3.68 1.94
CA CYS A 35 4.05 -2.71 1.39
C CYS A 35 4.91 -3.30 0.27
N ALA A 36 5.37 -4.54 0.43
CA ALA A 36 6.13 -5.27 -0.60
C ALA A 36 5.26 -5.51 -1.85
N GLY A 37 3.99 -5.88 -1.65
CA GLY A 37 3.03 -6.14 -2.74
C GLY A 37 2.47 -4.89 -3.43
N VAL A 38 2.33 -3.77 -2.72
CA VAL A 38 1.90 -2.47 -3.29
C VAL A 38 3.06 -1.58 -3.71
N ARG A 39 4.31 -2.00 -3.48
CA ARG A 39 5.49 -1.20 -3.81
C ARG A 39 5.40 0.18 -3.15
N LEU A 40 5.17 0.18 -1.84
CA LEU A 40 4.92 1.36 -1.03
C LEU A 40 5.99 1.47 0.05
N VAL A 41 6.46 2.69 0.28
CA VAL A 41 7.45 2.96 1.34
C VAL A 41 6.79 2.73 2.71
N PRO A 42 7.40 1.95 3.61
CA PRO A 42 6.93 1.71 4.97
C PRO A 42 6.60 2.96 5.78
N GLU A 43 7.46 3.97 5.71
CA GLU A 43 7.23 5.27 6.34
C GLU A 43 5.94 5.94 5.84
N ALA A 44 5.79 6.04 4.52
CA ALA A 44 4.59 6.60 3.90
C ALA A 44 3.34 5.76 4.22
N TYR A 45 3.46 4.43 4.29
CA TYR A 45 2.37 3.56 4.72
C TYR A 45 1.86 3.93 6.11
N LEU A 46 2.76 4.18 7.05
CA LEU A 46 2.39 4.52 8.43
C LEU A 46 1.63 5.84 8.46
N GLU A 47 2.14 6.87 7.77
CA GLU A 47 1.42 8.14 7.60
C GLU A 47 0.05 7.93 6.98
N PHE A 48 -0.04 7.19 5.89
CA PHE A 48 -1.30 6.94 5.18
C PHE A 48 -2.29 6.19 6.05
N ARG A 49 -1.85 5.15 6.76
CA ARG A 49 -2.66 4.44 7.74
C ARG A 49 -3.21 5.40 8.79
N GLU A 50 -2.37 6.25 9.39
CA GLU A 50 -2.81 7.20 10.41
C GLU A 50 -3.79 8.24 9.86
N ILE A 51 -3.55 8.76 8.65
CA ILE A 51 -4.45 9.70 7.97
C ILE A 51 -5.82 9.05 7.71
N LEU A 52 -5.84 7.84 7.14
CA LEU A 52 -7.07 7.12 6.83
C LEU A 52 -7.86 6.75 8.10
N VAL A 53 -7.16 6.27 9.13
CA VAL A 53 -7.78 5.92 10.42
C VAL A 53 -8.28 7.17 11.14
N GLY A 54 -7.50 8.25 11.13
CA GLY A 54 -7.88 9.53 11.73
C GLY A 54 -9.13 10.10 11.08
N GLU A 55 -9.19 10.14 9.76
CA GLU A 55 -10.37 10.63 9.03
C GLU A 55 -11.58 9.70 9.22
N CYS A 56 -11.38 8.38 9.23
CA CYS A 56 -12.47 7.45 9.54
C CYS A 56 -13.01 7.66 10.95
N LYS A 57 -12.14 7.90 11.94
CA LYS A 57 -12.56 8.15 13.33
C LYS A 57 -13.32 9.47 13.46
N ARG A 58 -12.97 10.48 12.66
CA ARG A 58 -13.64 11.79 12.65
C ARG A 58 -15.01 11.73 11.96
N ASN A 59 -15.09 11.07 10.80
CA ASN A 59 -16.34 10.98 10.04
C ASN A 59 -17.22 9.78 10.44
N GLY A 60 -16.69 8.84 11.24
CA GLY A 60 -17.33 7.55 11.58
C GLY A 60 -17.19 6.48 10.48
N PHE A 61 -16.97 6.91 9.24
CA PHE A 61 -16.73 6.05 8.08
C PHE A 61 -15.69 6.68 7.16
N LEU A 62 -15.04 5.87 6.34
CA LEU A 62 -14.09 6.33 5.34
C LEU A 62 -14.51 5.83 3.97
N ARG A 63 -14.58 6.73 2.99
CA ARG A 63 -14.83 6.36 1.59
C ARG A 63 -13.52 6.14 0.85
N LEU A 64 -13.55 5.23 -0.13
CA LEU A 64 -12.41 4.96 -1.01
C LEU A 64 -11.99 6.21 -1.81
N GLN A 65 -12.96 7.06 -2.20
CA GLN A 65 -12.70 8.35 -2.83
C GLN A 65 -11.98 9.32 -1.89
N GLN A 66 -12.43 9.44 -0.64
CA GLN A 66 -11.77 10.26 0.38
C GLN A 66 -10.35 9.78 0.64
N ALA A 67 -10.16 8.47 0.82
CA ALA A 67 -8.84 7.88 0.97
C ALA A 67 -7.91 8.26 -0.18
N ARG A 68 -8.37 8.15 -1.43
CA ARG A 68 -7.57 8.55 -2.61
C ARG A 68 -7.19 10.04 -2.59
N THR A 69 -8.09 10.91 -2.18
CA THR A 69 -7.83 12.36 -2.09
C THR A 69 -6.91 12.73 -0.93
N LEU A 70 -6.96 11.98 0.18
CA LEU A 70 -6.17 12.23 1.38
C LEU A 70 -4.69 11.93 1.16
N ILE A 71 -4.39 10.70 0.73
CA ILE A 71 -2.99 10.25 0.60
C ILE A 71 -2.41 10.53 -0.79
N LYS A 72 -3.25 10.93 -1.77
CA LYS A 72 -2.87 11.35 -3.13
C LYS A 72 -1.89 10.39 -3.84
N ILE A 73 -1.97 9.09 -3.55
CA ILE A 73 -1.18 8.05 -4.22
C ILE A 73 -2.02 7.24 -5.21
N ASP A 74 -1.36 6.29 -5.87
CA ASP A 74 -1.98 5.36 -6.79
C ASP A 74 -3.19 4.62 -6.19
N VAL A 75 -4.29 4.65 -6.95
CA VAL A 75 -5.60 4.14 -6.57
C VAL A 75 -5.56 2.66 -6.20
N ASN A 76 -4.71 1.88 -6.88
CA ASN A 76 -4.61 0.45 -6.67
C ASN A 76 -3.94 0.15 -5.33
N LYS A 77 -2.95 0.98 -4.94
CA LYS A 77 -2.28 0.88 -3.64
C LYS A 77 -3.22 1.27 -2.51
N THR A 78 -3.88 2.42 -2.64
CA THR A 78 -4.89 2.88 -1.67
C THR A 78 -5.99 1.87 -1.50
N ARG A 79 -6.44 1.22 -2.58
CA ARG A 79 -7.48 0.19 -2.50
C ARG A 79 -7.05 -1.02 -1.67
N LYS A 80 -5.84 -1.54 -1.88
CA LYS A 80 -5.31 -2.64 -1.05
C LYS A 80 -5.12 -2.21 0.41
N LEU A 81 -4.62 -1.00 0.65
CA LEU A 81 -4.46 -0.43 1.99
C LEU A 81 -5.81 -0.31 2.69
N TYR A 82 -6.78 0.28 2.02
CA TYR A 82 -8.13 0.48 2.52
C TYR A 82 -8.78 -0.86 2.87
N ASP A 83 -8.74 -1.83 1.96
CA ASP A 83 -9.29 -3.16 2.20
C ASP A 83 -8.63 -3.85 3.41
N PHE A 84 -7.30 -3.72 3.51
CA PHE A 84 -6.53 -4.22 4.65
C PHE A 84 -6.95 -3.55 5.98
N LEU A 85 -7.08 -2.22 6.00
CA LEU A 85 -7.49 -1.48 7.20
C LEU A 85 -8.94 -1.82 7.60
N VAL A 86 -9.85 -1.99 6.63
CA VAL A 86 -11.22 -2.46 6.89
C VAL A 86 -11.19 -3.87 7.48
N SER A 87 -10.41 -4.78 6.89
CA SER A 87 -10.26 -6.15 7.39
C SER A 87 -9.65 -6.21 8.79
N GLN A 88 -8.77 -5.27 9.15
CA GLN A 88 -8.25 -5.14 10.51
C GLN A 88 -9.21 -4.43 11.49
N GLY A 89 -10.36 -3.93 11.02
CA GLY A 89 -11.29 -3.17 11.86
C GLY A 89 -10.77 -1.79 12.27
N LEU A 90 -9.77 -1.27 11.55
CA LEU A 90 -9.17 0.05 11.80
C LEU A 90 -9.99 1.18 11.17
N ILE A 91 -10.67 0.89 10.06
CA ILE A 91 -11.59 1.80 9.39
C ILE A 91 -12.91 1.12 9.08
N THR A 92 -13.98 1.90 9.13
CA THR A 92 -15.33 1.47 8.77
C THR A 92 -15.60 1.90 7.34
N LYS A 93 -15.96 0.94 6.49
CA LYS A 93 -16.48 1.27 5.15
C LYS A 93 -17.87 1.90 5.27
N GLU A 94 -18.18 2.83 4.39
CA GLU A 94 -19.53 3.40 4.35
C GLU A 94 -20.57 2.27 4.21
N PRO A 95 -21.57 2.21 5.11
CA PRO A 95 -22.77 1.43 4.88
C PRO A 95 -23.58 2.20 3.83
N GLY A 96 -23.43 1.80 2.57
CA GLY A 96 -24.32 2.26 1.50
C GLY A 96 -25.75 1.78 1.73
#